data_AF-A0AAX0KQU1-F1
#
_entry.id   AF-A0AAX0KQU1-F1
#
_cell.length_a   1.000
_cell.length_b   1.000
_cell.length_c   1.000
_cell.angle_alpha   90.00
_cell.angle_beta   90.00
_cell.angle_gamma   90.00
#
_symmetry.space_group_name_H-M   'P 1'
#
loop_
_entity.id
_entity.type
_entity.pdbx_description
1 polymer ?
#
loop_
_entity_poly.entity_id
_entity_poly.type
_entity_poly.pdbx_seq_one_letter_code
_entity_poly.pdbx_strand_id
1 'polypeptide(L)'
;MNNKVTFIALAAAAATLSACGGSGTTVNTAPTYAELVARADTAAAGVVDLSTGDVTGGRDDVPNSGTASYTGYVKGDLDSGGTLIGELSLDANFSGGTVTGSATNFQHSTKDAYTGSLTLSGGTITDSGVVGTADTFGGSLDGTLSNGGTDYTTSILLDGEFVGGSGATLPDNIAGYADGTLDDGVTNDAFTGAFITTQTP
;
A
#
# COMPACT_ATOMS: atom_id res chain seq x y z
N MET A 1 84.85 38.57 -1.59
CA MET A 1 83.81 39.43 -2.19
C MET A 1 82.46 38.78 -1.96
N ASN A 2 81.57 39.49 -1.30
CA ASN A 2 80.17 39.12 -1.05
C ASN A 2 79.46 38.81 -2.39
N ASN A 3 78.63 37.77 -2.44
CA ASN A 3 77.16 37.90 -2.36
C ASN A 3 76.46 36.59 -2.78
N LYS A 4 75.56 36.14 -1.89
CA LYS A 4 74.16 35.76 -2.14
C LYS A 4 73.90 34.78 -3.29
N VAL A 5 73.59 33.53 -2.94
CA VAL A 5 72.76 32.66 -3.77
C VAL A 5 71.40 32.48 -3.09
N THR A 6 70.39 32.89 -3.85
CA THR A 6 68.98 33.04 -3.54
C THR A 6 68.27 31.69 -3.43
N PHE A 7 67.33 31.60 -2.48
CA PHE A 7 66.39 30.49 -2.30
C PHE A 7 65.44 30.34 -3.50
N ILE A 8 65.25 29.12 -4.00
CA ILE A 8 64.04 28.72 -4.73
C ILE A 8 63.51 27.45 -4.05
N ALA A 9 62.30 27.58 -3.50
CA ALA A 9 61.58 26.57 -2.75
C ALA A 9 61.17 25.39 -3.64
N LEU A 10 61.48 24.18 -3.18
CA LEU A 10 61.03 22.92 -3.75
C LEU A 10 60.03 22.31 -2.76
N ALA A 11 58.73 22.32 -3.08
CA ALA A 11 57.74 21.64 -2.25
C ALA A 11 56.52 21.15 -3.05
N ALA A 12 56.41 19.81 -3.07
CA ALA A 12 55.21 18.98 -3.11
C ALA A 12 54.30 19.03 -4.36
N ALA A 13 54.49 18.05 -5.23
CA ALA A 13 53.46 17.55 -6.14
C ALA A 13 52.40 16.77 -5.34
N ALA A 14 51.18 17.30 -5.28
CA ALA A 14 50.02 16.57 -4.78
C ALA A 14 49.47 15.68 -5.89
N ALA A 15 49.76 14.37 -5.80
CA ALA A 15 49.04 13.36 -6.56
C ALA A 15 47.67 13.17 -5.91
N THR A 16 46.63 13.76 -6.51
CA THR A 16 45.24 13.50 -6.15
C THR A 16 44.90 12.08 -6.60
N LEU A 17 45.03 11.14 -5.67
CA LEU A 17 44.53 9.78 -5.81
C LEU A 17 43.01 9.84 -6.00
N SER A 18 42.61 9.28 -7.13
CA SER A 18 41.25 8.88 -7.49
C SER A 18 40.53 8.18 -6.35
N ALA A 19 39.46 8.81 -5.85
CA ALA A 19 38.45 8.14 -5.04
C ALA A 19 37.15 8.08 -5.86
N CYS A 20 36.96 6.90 -6.44
CA CYS A 20 35.71 6.28 -6.85
C CYS A 20 34.45 7.15 -6.69
N GLY A 21 33.97 7.73 -7.79
CA GLY A 21 32.57 8.11 -7.94
C GLY A 21 31.74 6.82 -8.00
N GLY A 22 31.45 6.25 -6.83
CA GLY A 22 30.53 5.13 -6.72
C GLY A 22 29.14 5.62 -7.06
N SER A 23 28.65 5.26 -8.25
CA SER A 23 27.21 5.19 -8.51
C SER A 23 26.62 4.22 -7.50
N GLY A 24 26.19 4.76 -6.35
CA GLY A 24 25.31 4.05 -5.44
C GLY A 24 24.00 3.84 -6.17
N THR A 25 23.80 2.65 -6.71
CA THR A 25 22.46 2.10 -6.88
C THR A 25 21.81 2.20 -5.52
N THR A 26 20.85 3.12 -5.37
CA THR A 26 19.96 3.12 -4.22
C THR A 26 19.30 1.75 -4.21
N VAL A 27 19.78 0.84 -3.36
CA VAL A 27 19.10 -0.41 -3.09
C VAL A 27 17.77 0.02 -2.49
N ASN A 28 16.70 -0.06 -3.28
CA ASN A 28 15.35 0.25 -2.80
C ASN A 28 14.95 -0.92 -1.92
N THR A 29 15.35 -0.87 -0.65
CA THR A 29 14.96 -1.86 0.35
C THR A 29 13.44 -1.78 0.51
N ALA A 30 12.78 -2.93 0.49
CA ALA A 30 11.34 -2.99 0.74
C ALA A 30 11.00 -2.32 2.09
N PRO A 31 9.87 -1.61 2.20
CA PRO A 31 9.48 -0.95 3.44
C PRO A 31 9.27 -1.97 4.56
N THR A 32 9.66 -1.58 5.77
CA THR A 32 9.45 -2.37 6.98
C THR A 32 7.99 -2.32 7.44
N TYR A 33 7.58 -3.27 8.29
CA TYR A 33 6.25 -3.26 8.92
C TYR A 33 5.91 -1.91 9.56
N ALA A 34 6.82 -1.34 10.36
CA ALA A 34 6.57 -0.07 11.06
C ALA A 34 6.40 1.11 10.08
N GLU A 35 7.13 1.12 8.97
CA GLU A 35 6.99 2.14 7.93
C GLU A 35 5.65 2.02 7.20
N LEU A 36 5.21 0.80 6.87
CA LEU A 36 3.91 0.58 6.25
C LEU A 36 2.77 1.02 7.18
N VAL A 37 2.83 0.66 8.46
CA VAL A 37 1.82 1.06 9.45
C VAL A 37 1.75 2.58 9.57
N ALA A 38 2.89 3.27 9.70
CA ALA A 38 2.90 4.73 9.81
C ALA A 38 2.29 5.42 8.57
N ARG A 39 2.55 4.88 7.37
CA ARG A 39 1.95 5.39 6.12
C ARG A 39 0.46 5.10 6.04
N ALA A 40 0.02 3.90 6.43
CA ALA A 40 -1.39 3.54 6.48
C ALA A 40 -2.17 4.39 7.47
N ASP A 41 -1.66 4.60 8.68
CA ASP A 41 -2.28 5.45 9.69
C ASP A 41 -2.39 6.90 9.21
N THR A 42 -1.37 7.39 8.48
CA THR A 42 -1.42 8.73 7.86
C THR A 42 -2.47 8.81 6.75
N ALA A 43 -2.58 7.79 5.90
CA ALA A 43 -3.55 7.77 4.80
C ALA A 43 -4.99 7.62 5.31
N ALA A 44 -5.19 6.85 6.39
CA ALA A 44 -6.51 6.60 6.98
C ALA A 44 -7.04 7.77 7.83
N ALA A 45 -6.18 8.71 8.22
CA ALA A 45 -6.52 9.78 9.15
C ALA A 45 -7.74 10.61 8.67
N GLY A 46 -8.86 10.48 9.40
CA GLY A 46 -10.11 11.17 9.10
C GLY A 46 -10.96 10.51 8.01
N VAL A 47 -10.57 9.35 7.50
CA VAL A 47 -11.27 8.61 6.44
C VAL A 47 -11.79 7.26 6.94
N VAL A 48 -10.98 6.46 7.62
CA VAL A 48 -11.39 5.12 8.10
C VAL A 48 -10.69 4.77 9.42
N ASP A 49 -11.40 4.08 10.32
CA ASP A 49 -10.76 3.41 11.46
C ASP A 49 -10.18 2.06 10.99
N LEU A 50 -8.85 1.95 10.96
CA LEU A 50 -8.19 0.74 10.47
C LEU A 50 -8.39 -0.50 11.36
N SER A 51 -9.02 -0.35 12.52
CA SER A 51 -9.31 -1.45 13.46
C SER A 51 -10.71 -2.03 13.26
N THR A 52 -11.66 -1.22 12.74
CA THR A 52 -13.06 -1.63 12.58
C THR A 52 -13.52 -1.63 11.12
N GLY A 53 -12.84 -0.89 10.24
CA GLY A 53 -13.27 -0.64 8.88
C GLY A 53 -14.34 0.46 8.76
N ASP A 54 -14.69 1.14 9.86
CA ASP A 54 -15.72 2.18 9.85
C ASP A 54 -15.25 3.40 9.03
N VAL A 55 -15.97 3.68 7.95
CA VAL A 55 -15.67 4.79 7.04
C VAL A 55 -16.36 6.07 7.50
N THR A 56 -15.66 7.19 7.40
CA THR A 56 -16.18 8.54 7.61
C THR A 56 -16.32 9.26 6.29
N GLY A 57 -17.53 9.75 6.00
CA GLY A 57 -17.77 10.59 4.82
C GLY A 57 -17.95 9.83 3.51
N GLY A 58 -18.43 8.59 3.56
CA GLY A 58 -18.91 7.87 2.38
C GLY A 58 -19.92 8.69 1.59
N ARG A 59 -19.80 8.66 0.27
CA ARG A 59 -20.67 9.39 -0.65
C ARG A 59 -21.72 8.49 -1.30
N ASP A 60 -22.90 9.05 -1.54
CA ASP A 60 -24.07 8.42 -2.17
C ASP A 60 -24.27 8.87 -3.64
N ASP A 61 -23.26 9.52 -4.22
CA ASP A 61 -23.30 10.12 -5.55
C ASP A 61 -22.04 9.76 -6.37
N VAL A 62 -21.58 8.51 -6.30
CA VAL A 62 -20.39 8.06 -7.03
C VAL A 62 -20.56 8.28 -8.53
N PRO A 63 -19.57 8.86 -9.25
CA PRO A 63 -19.67 9.07 -10.69
C PRO A 63 -19.96 7.77 -11.44
N ASN A 64 -20.73 7.85 -12.52
CA ASN A 64 -21.02 6.73 -13.43
C ASN A 64 -20.15 6.75 -14.70
N SER A 65 -19.06 7.51 -14.69
CA SER A 65 -18.13 7.62 -15.81
C SER A 65 -16.72 7.96 -15.34
N GLY A 66 -15.73 7.67 -16.18
CA GLY A 66 -14.32 7.90 -15.89
C GLY A 66 -13.61 6.69 -15.29
N THR A 67 -12.32 6.86 -15.06
CA THR A 67 -11.42 5.87 -14.47
C THR A 67 -10.45 6.55 -13.52
N ALA A 68 -10.08 5.88 -12.44
CA ALA A 68 -9.05 6.35 -11.52
C ALA A 68 -8.22 5.19 -10.97
N SER A 69 -6.95 5.45 -10.74
CA SER A 69 -6.05 4.55 -10.01
C SER A 69 -5.90 5.04 -8.58
N TYR A 70 -5.83 4.11 -7.65
CA TYR A 70 -5.72 4.34 -6.22
C TYR A 70 -4.62 3.47 -5.64
N THR A 71 -3.87 4.02 -4.69
CA THR A 71 -2.83 3.28 -3.94
C THR A 71 -3.01 3.49 -2.46
N GLY A 72 -2.72 2.47 -1.66
CA GLY A 72 -2.73 2.55 -0.21
C GLY A 72 -2.41 1.22 0.43
N TYR A 73 -3.20 0.80 1.40
CA TYR A 73 -2.86 -0.30 2.30
C TYR A 73 -4.07 -1.12 2.70
N VAL A 74 -3.85 -2.42 2.89
CA VAL A 74 -4.76 -3.34 3.58
C VAL A 74 -4.06 -3.87 4.82
N LYS A 75 -4.70 -3.78 5.98
CA LYS A 75 -4.11 -4.11 7.29
C LYS A 75 -5.14 -4.86 8.12
N GLY A 76 -4.73 -5.93 8.78
CA GLY A 76 -5.62 -6.69 9.66
C GLY A 76 -4.86 -7.61 10.60
N ASP A 77 -5.53 -7.95 11.69
CA ASP A 77 -5.04 -8.89 12.69
C ASP A 77 -5.32 -10.33 12.27
N LEU A 78 -4.43 -11.23 12.69
CA LEU A 78 -4.56 -12.66 12.49
C LEU A 78 -4.96 -13.35 13.80
N ASP A 79 -5.85 -14.33 13.74
CA ASP A 79 -6.28 -15.13 14.90
C ASP A 79 -5.13 -15.90 15.56
N SER A 80 -4.15 -16.33 14.77
CA SER A 80 -2.90 -16.94 15.26
C SER A 80 -1.97 -15.94 15.96
N GLY A 81 -2.29 -14.65 15.86
CA GLY A 81 -1.61 -13.54 16.51
C GLY A 81 -0.70 -12.76 15.56
N GLY A 82 -0.64 -11.45 15.81
CA GLY A 82 0.10 -10.50 14.99
C GLY A 82 -0.80 -9.80 13.98
N THR A 83 -0.20 -8.91 13.22
CA THR A 83 -0.90 -8.05 12.27
C THR A 83 -0.18 -8.16 10.94
N LEU A 84 -0.95 -8.34 9.87
CA LEU A 84 -0.47 -8.37 8.50
C LEU A 84 -0.86 -7.05 7.82
N ILE A 85 0.08 -6.45 7.09
CA ILE A 85 -0.16 -5.23 6.30
C ILE A 85 0.47 -5.38 4.92
N GLY A 86 -0.26 -5.02 3.86
CA GLY A 86 0.22 -5.00 2.49
C GLY A 86 -0.07 -3.68 1.79
N GLU A 87 0.68 -3.41 0.73
CA GLU A 87 0.43 -2.28 -0.17
C GLU A 87 -0.64 -2.68 -1.19
N LEU A 88 -1.70 -1.87 -1.30
CA LEU A 88 -2.87 -2.11 -2.13
C LEU A 88 -2.88 -1.12 -3.30
N SER A 89 -3.13 -1.63 -4.51
CA SER A 89 -3.38 -0.84 -5.72
C SER A 89 -4.72 -1.23 -6.31
N LEU A 90 -5.58 -0.25 -6.58
CA LEU A 90 -6.89 -0.44 -7.19
C LEU A 90 -7.03 0.43 -8.44
N ASP A 91 -7.69 -0.09 -9.46
CA ASP A 91 -8.08 0.61 -10.67
C ASP A 91 -9.60 0.56 -10.77
N ALA A 92 -10.25 1.70 -10.58
CA ALA A 92 -11.70 1.83 -10.67
C ALA A 92 -12.11 2.29 -12.07
N ASN A 93 -13.08 1.60 -12.66
CA ASN A 93 -13.78 1.98 -13.87
C ASN A 93 -15.26 2.25 -13.53
N PHE A 94 -15.56 3.52 -13.32
CA PHE A 94 -16.88 4.01 -12.96
C PHE A 94 -17.90 3.87 -14.09
N SER A 95 -17.44 3.86 -15.34
CA SER A 95 -18.30 3.63 -16.51
C SER A 95 -18.77 2.17 -16.59
N GLY A 96 -17.93 1.23 -16.13
CA GLY A 96 -18.21 -0.19 -16.09
C GLY A 96 -18.78 -0.68 -14.77
N GLY A 97 -18.76 0.15 -13.72
CA GLY A 97 -19.12 -0.26 -12.35
C GLY A 97 -18.17 -1.31 -11.77
N THR A 98 -16.90 -1.33 -12.20
CA THR A 98 -15.94 -2.37 -11.84
C THR A 98 -14.68 -1.80 -11.21
N VAL A 99 -14.07 -2.56 -10.31
CA VAL A 99 -12.74 -2.28 -9.77
C VAL A 99 -11.85 -3.52 -9.99
N THR A 100 -10.60 -3.33 -10.37
CA THR A 100 -9.56 -4.36 -10.39
C THR A 100 -8.39 -3.95 -9.52
N GLY A 101 -7.50 -4.85 -9.15
CA GLY A 101 -6.36 -4.44 -8.34
C GLY A 101 -5.41 -5.56 -7.93
N SER A 102 -4.46 -5.21 -7.07
CA SER A 102 -3.52 -6.15 -6.47
C SER A 102 -3.04 -5.67 -5.11
N ALA A 103 -2.60 -6.59 -4.27
CA ALA A 103 -1.92 -6.30 -3.02
C ALA A 103 -0.56 -7.03 -2.97
N THR A 104 0.47 -6.32 -2.52
CA THR A 104 1.86 -6.80 -2.51
C THR A 104 2.60 -6.33 -1.25
N ASN A 105 3.90 -6.67 -1.14
CA ASN A 105 4.80 -6.19 -0.09
C ASN A 105 4.28 -6.43 1.33
N PHE A 106 3.66 -7.59 1.55
CA PHE A 106 3.07 -7.95 2.83
C PHE A 106 4.13 -8.08 3.93
N GLN A 107 3.94 -7.35 5.02
CA GLN A 107 4.77 -7.37 6.22
C GLN A 107 3.96 -7.85 7.41
N HIS A 108 4.59 -8.60 8.29
CA HIS A 108 3.98 -9.08 9.53
C HIS A 108 4.64 -8.40 10.74
N SER A 109 3.85 -8.17 11.79
CA SER A 109 4.34 -7.45 12.99
C SER A 109 5.46 -8.17 13.74
N THR A 110 5.50 -9.51 13.66
CA THR A 110 6.45 -10.37 14.40
C THR A 110 7.13 -11.45 13.56
N LYS A 111 6.73 -11.63 12.30
CA LYS A 111 7.28 -12.62 11.37
C LYS A 111 8.01 -11.88 10.25
N ASP A 112 8.81 -12.60 9.46
CA ASP A 112 9.45 -12.03 8.28
C ASP A 112 8.40 -11.55 7.25
N ALA A 113 8.84 -10.79 6.25
CA ALA A 113 8.01 -10.41 5.12
C ALA A 113 7.41 -11.64 4.41
N TYR A 114 6.18 -11.50 3.94
CA TYR A 114 5.57 -12.49 3.06
C TYR A 114 5.97 -12.17 1.61
N THR A 115 6.30 -13.22 0.85
CA THR A 115 6.44 -13.11 -0.61
C THR A 115 5.14 -13.48 -1.30
N GLY A 116 4.99 -13.13 -2.58
CA GLY A 116 3.77 -13.37 -3.35
C GLY A 116 2.92 -12.10 -3.48
N SER A 117 1.71 -12.27 -3.98
CA SER A 117 0.79 -11.18 -4.26
C SER A 117 -0.65 -11.69 -4.26
N LEU A 118 -1.58 -10.81 -3.91
CA LEU A 118 -3.00 -11.06 -4.08
C LEU A 118 -3.51 -10.23 -5.26
N THR A 119 -4.50 -10.76 -5.99
CA THR A 119 -5.10 -10.11 -7.16
C THR A 119 -6.60 -9.95 -6.94
N LEU A 120 -7.11 -8.75 -7.20
CA LEU A 120 -8.54 -8.49 -7.30
C LEU A 120 -8.92 -8.49 -8.77
N SER A 121 -9.43 -9.64 -9.22
CA SER A 121 -9.75 -9.88 -10.64
C SER A 121 -11.03 -9.17 -11.08
N GLY A 122 -11.90 -8.81 -10.14
CA GLY A 122 -13.12 -8.05 -10.39
C GLY A 122 -13.92 -7.80 -9.12
N GLY A 123 -14.02 -6.54 -8.73
CA GLY A 123 -14.94 -6.02 -7.74
C GLY A 123 -16.01 -5.16 -8.40
N THR A 124 -17.10 -4.92 -7.66
CA THR A 124 -18.30 -4.23 -8.16
C THR A 124 -18.53 -2.95 -7.38
N ILE A 125 -18.89 -1.89 -8.10
CA ILE A 125 -19.40 -0.64 -7.55
C ILE A 125 -20.92 -0.73 -7.52
N THR A 126 -21.52 -0.50 -6.35
CA THR A 126 -22.97 -0.62 -6.14
C THR A 126 -23.54 0.73 -5.71
N ASP A 127 -24.43 1.28 -6.53
CA ASP A 127 -25.29 2.40 -6.18
C ASP A 127 -26.32 1.93 -5.14
N SER A 128 -26.36 2.58 -3.98
CA SER A 128 -27.30 2.21 -2.91
C SER A 128 -28.76 2.47 -3.30
N GLY A 129 -28.98 3.41 -4.23
CA GLY A 129 -30.29 3.91 -4.65
C GLY A 129 -31.01 4.72 -3.57
N VAL A 130 -30.35 5.00 -2.44
CA VAL A 130 -30.93 5.65 -1.27
C VAL A 130 -30.11 6.88 -0.90
N VAL A 131 -30.72 8.06 -1.06
CA VAL A 131 -30.09 9.33 -0.67
C VAL A 131 -29.67 9.30 0.80
N GLY A 132 -28.42 9.68 1.05
CA GLY A 132 -27.77 9.65 2.35
C GLY A 132 -27.21 8.28 2.75
N THR A 133 -27.28 7.26 1.88
CA THR A 133 -26.64 5.96 2.07
C THR A 133 -25.50 5.83 1.08
N ALA A 134 -24.28 5.60 1.58
CA ALA A 134 -23.09 5.53 0.75
C ALA A 134 -23.21 4.43 -0.32
N ASP A 135 -22.68 4.74 -1.50
CA ASP A 135 -22.43 3.76 -2.54
C ASP A 135 -21.21 2.92 -2.14
N THR A 136 -21.27 1.64 -2.46
CA THR A 136 -20.29 0.66 -1.95
C THR A 136 -19.43 0.06 -3.05
N PHE A 137 -18.29 -0.47 -2.64
CA PHE A 137 -17.40 -1.30 -3.43
C PHE A 137 -17.23 -2.63 -2.71
N GLY A 138 -17.36 -3.74 -3.45
CA GLY A 138 -17.08 -5.08 -2.93
C GLY A 138 -16.23 -5.90 -3.89
N GLY A 139 -15.22 -6.61 -3.38
CA GLY A 139 -14.41 -7.55 -4.18
C GLY A 139 -13.41 -8.35 -3.34
N SER A 140 -12.89 -9.46 -3.88
CA SER A 140 -11.91 -10.29 -3.18
C SER A 140 -10.51 -10.14 -3.77
N LEU A 141 -9.51 -10.04 -2.90
CA LEU A 141 -8.10 -10.22 -3.19
C LEU A 141 -7.74 -11.68 -2.97
N ASP A 142 -7.38 -12.39 -4.04
CA ASP A 142 -7.04 -13.82 -3.96
C ASP A 142 -5.62 -14.08 -4.44
N GLY A 143 -4.93 -15.03 -3.82
CA GLY A 143 -3.58 -15.42 -4.23
C GLY A 143 -2.89 -16.36 -3.24
N THR A 144 -1.58 -16.43 -3.35
CA THR A 144 -0.72 -17.18 -2.43
C THR A 144 0.32 -16.26 -1.85
N LEU A 145 0.41 -16.24 -0.52
CA LEU A 145 1.48 -15.59 0.22
C LEU A 145 2.38 -16.66 0.84
N SER A 146 3.70 -16.45 0.82
CA SER A 146 4.65 -17.42 1.38
C SER A 146 5.50 -16.79 2.48
N ASN A 147 5.67 -17.49 3.59
CA ASN A 147 6.52 -17.06 4.71
C ASN A 147 7.12 -18.27 5.43
N GLY A 148 8.42 -18.19 5.76
CA GLY A 148 9.11 -19.26 6.50
C GLY A 148 9.12 -20.63 5.81
N GLY A 149 8.98 -20.67 4.47
CA GLY A 149 8.90 -21.92 3.68
C GLY A 149 7.51 -22.57 3.66
N THR A 150 6.48 -21.88 4.18
CA THR A 150 5.08 -22.29 4.10
C THR A 150 4.34 -21.39 3.11
N ASP A 151 3.49 -21.99 2.28
CA ASP A 151 2.60 -21.28 1.36
C ASP A 151 1.20 -21.22 1.98
N TYR A 152 0.60 -20.04 1.96
CA TYR A 152 -0.75 -19.77 2.43
C TYR A 152 -1.61 -19.38 1.25
N THR A 153 -2.65 -20.16 0.97
CA THR A 153 -3.73 -19.72 0.08
C THR A 153 -4.49 -18.63 0.80
N THR A 154 -4.49 -17.42 0.25
CA THR A 154 -5.00 -16.24 0.91
C THR A 154 -6.15 -15.65 0.11
N SER A 155 -7.22 -15.31 0.81
CA SER A 155 -8.38 -14.62 0.27
C SER A 155 -8.78 -13.52 1.26
N ILE A 156 -8.89 -12.27 0.78
CA ILE A 156 -9.30 -11.12 1.59
C ILE A 156 -10.41 -10.38 0.84
N LEU A 157 -11.63 -10.48 1.37
CA LEU A 157 -12.76 -9.65 0.97
C LEU A 157 -12.49 -8.20 1.37
N LEU A 158 -12.70 -7.30 0.43
CA LEU A 158 -12.76 -5.86 0.65
C LEU A 158 -14.22 -5.44 0.48
N ASP A 159 -14.76 -4.78 1.50
CA ASP A 159 -16.07 -4.14 1.48
C ASP A 159 -15.91 -2.70 1.97
N GLY A 160 -16.21 -1.74 1.11
CA GLY A 160 -15.92 -0.35 1.42
C GLY A 160 -16.77 0.66 0.68
N GLU A 161 -16.43 1.92 0.91
CA GLU A 161 -17.14 3.08 0.42
C GLU A 161 -16.17 4.01 -0.32
N PHE A 162 -16.74 4.87 -1.16
CA PHE A 162 -16.02 5.94 -1.82
C PHE A 162 -16.09 7.21 -0.99
N VAL A 163 -14.96 7.88 -0.79
CA VAL A 163 -14.87 9.10 0.03
C VAL A 163 -14.23 10.23 -0.76
N GLY A 164 -14.67 11.46 -0.50
CA GLY A 164 -14.14 12.64 -1.15
C GLY A 164 -14.66 12.86 -2.57
N GLY A 165 -14.25 13.97 -3.17
CA GLY A 165 -14.89 14.51 -4.37
C GLY A 165 -16.37 14.92 -4.12
N SER A 166 -17.05 15.35 -5.19
CA SER A 166 -18.51 15.57 -5.21
C SER A 166 -19.01 15.65 -6.65
N GLY A 167 -20.26 15.23 -6.87
CA GLY A 167 -20.88 15.19 -8.20
C GLY A 167 -20.00 14.44 -9.20
N ALA A 168 -19.66 15.07 -10.33
CA ALA A 168 -18.84 14.47 -11.37
C ALA A 168 -17.34 14.33 -11.02
N THR A 169 -16.90 14.83 -9.88
CA THR A 169 -15.50 14.68 -9.44
C THR A 169 -15.29 13.26 -8.93
N LEU A 170 -14.20 12.63 -9.38
CA LEU A 170 -13.83 11.29 -8.95
C LEU A 170 -13.56 11.27 -7.43
N PRO A 171 -13.85 10.16 -6.73
CA PRO A 171 -13.55 10.03 -5.31
C PRO A 171 -12.06 10.14 -5.03
N ASP A 172 -11.71 10.77 -3.90
CA ASP A 172 -10.32 10.91 -3.45
C ASP A 172 -9.81 9.59 -2.84
N ASN A 173 -10.72 8.79 -2.26
CA ASN A 173 -10.38 7.56 -1.55
C ASN A 173 -11.39 6.43 -1.80
N ILE A 174 -10.90 5.20 -1.63
CA ILE A 174 -11.72 4.00 -1.42
C ILE A 174 -11.23 3.38 -0.11
N ALA A 175 -12.12 3.18 0.86
CA ALA A 175 -11.76 2.70 2.19
C ALA A 175 -12.85 1.80 2.74
N GLY A 176 -12.52 0.93 3.69
CA GLY A 176 -13.52 0.09 4.33
C GLY A 176 -12.97 -1.08 5.10
N TYR A 177 -13.84 -2.04 5.34
CA TYR A 177 -13.58 -3.27 6.05
C TYR A 177 -12.87 -4.29 5.16
N ALA A 178 -12.03 -5.11 5.79
CA ALA A 178 -11.36 -6.23 5.15
C ALA A 178 -11.46 -7.48 6.03
N ASP A 179 -11.91 -8.60 5.45
CA ASP A 179 -12.07 -9.87 6.14
C ASP A 179 -11.60 -11.01 5.26
N GLY A 180 -10.94 -12.00 5.82
CA GLY A 180 -10.25 -12.99 5.01
C GLY A 180 -9.66 -14.14 5.78
N THR A 181 -8.85 -14.91 5.07
CA THR A 181 -8.23 -16.13 5.58
C THR A 181 -6.86 -16.36 4.96
N LEU A 182 -5.94 -16.91 5.74
CA LEU A 182 -4.68 -17.50 5.29
C LEU A 182 -4.72 -19.01 5.59
N ASP A 183 -4.72 -19.85 4.57
CA ASP A 183 -4.83 -21.31 4.68
C ASP A 183 -3.55 -22.02 4.23
N ASP A 184 -2.87 -22.72 5.13
CA ASP A 184 -1.66 -23.52 4.83
C ASP A 184 -1.96 -24.99 4.44
N GLY A 185 -3.25 -25.33 4.30
CA GLY A 185 -3.74 -26.69 4.03
C GLY A 185 -3.93 -27.56 5.28
N VAL A 186 -3.60 -27.04 6.47
CA VAL A 186 -3.76 -27.70 7.77
C VAL A 186 -4.58 -26.83 8.72
N THR A 187 -4.29 -25.54 8.74
CA THR A 187 -4.91 -24.51 9.57
C THR A 187 -5.39 -23.36 8.69
N ASN A 188 -6.51 -22.77 9.11
CA ASN A 188 -7.04 -21.56 8.50
C ASN A 188 -6.98 -20.46 9.56
N ASP A 189 -6.20 -19.43 9.25
CA ASP A 189 -5.99 -18.27 10.10
C ASP A 189 -6.85 -17.12 9.61
N ALA A 190 -7.83 -16.70 10.42
CA ALA A 190 -8.71 -15.61 10.06
C ALA A 190 -7.95 -14.29 10.03
N PHE A 191 -8.27 -13.44 9.05
CA PHE A 191 -7.77 -12.09 8.90
C PHE A 191 -8.94 -11.12 9.09
N THR A 192 -8.81 -10.17 10.00
CA THR A 192 -9.83 -9.12 10.19
C THR A 192 -9.17 -7.76 10.30
N GLY A 193 -9.65 -6.81 9.51
CA GLY A 193 -9.12 -5.45 9.52
C GLY A 193 -9.82 -4.53 8.55
N ALA A 194 -9.04 -3.69 7.89
CA ALA A 194 -9.52 -2.61 7.06
C ALA A 194 -8.54 -2.26 5.94
N PHE A 195 -9.00 -1.44 5.00
CA PHE A 195 -8.17 -0.90 3.94
C PHE A 195 -8.45 0.59 3.72
N ILE A 196 -7.44 1.27 3.19
CA ILE A 196 -7.50 2.65 2.70
C ILE A 196 -6.71 2.75 1.41
N THR A 197 -7.26 3.42 0.42
CA THR A 197 -6.54 3.80 -0.79
C THR A 197 -6.81 5.27 -1.11
N THR A 198 -5.85 5.92 -1.74
CA THR A 198 -5.92 7.33 -2.15
C THR A 198 -5.68 7.42 -3.65
N GLN A 199 -6.46 8.24 -4.32
CA GLN A 199 -6.37 8.48 -5.76
C GLN A 199 -4.96 8.98 -6.10
N THR A 200 -4.34 8.37 -7.12
CA THR A 200 -3.08 8.85 -7.66
C THR A 200 -3.34 9.94 -8.72
N PRO A 201 -2.53 11.02 -8.77
CA PRO A 201 -2.66 12.09 -9.75
C PRO A 201 -2.54 11.64 -11.21
#